data_AF-A0A1I2FUV7-F1
#
_entry.id   AF-A0A1I2FUV7-F1
#
_cell.length_a   1.000
_cell.length_b   1.000
_cell.length_c   1.000
_cell.angle_alpha   90.00
_cell.angle_beta   90.00
_cell.angle_gamma   90.00
#
_symmetry.space_group_name_H-M   'P 1'
#
loop_
_entity.id
_entity.type
_entity.pdbx_description
1 polymer ?
#
loop_
_entity_poly.entity_id
_entity_poly.type
_entity_poly.pdbx_seq_one_letter_code
_entity_poly.pdbx_strand_id
1 'polypeptide(L)'
;MHWALAQHDPECWLADDQTAATAMMALIHHNDESFKPKLDLYKYAVRFPQHSETYYRGQAEPFLADLNVRLSNDGYLLASRYTRADMAIFPFIRQFCNVNPDWFYASKYQHLIQWLDGLIGSALFHRVMQKSAD
;
A
#
# COMPACT_ATOMS: atom_id res chain seq x y z
N MET A 1 -3.95 15.04 -0.26
CA MET A 1 -5.03 14.04 -0.10
C MET A 1 -6.10 14.49 0.91
N HIS A 2 -5.75 14.87 2.15
CA HIS A 2 -6.75 15.27 3.17
C HIS A 2 -7.67 16.45 2.75
N TRP A 3 -7.11 17.51 2.15
CA TRP A 3 -7.88 18.66 1.66
C TRP A 3 -8.93 18.31 0.58
N ALA A 4 -8.62 17.34 -0.28
CA ALA A 4 -9.54 16.90 -1.34
C ALA A 4 -10.70 16.07 -0.75
N LEU A 5 -10.41 15.17 0.19
CA LEU A 5 -11.44 14.35 0.86
C LEU A 5 -12.35 15.19 1.76
N ALA A 6 -11.82 16.25 2.38
CA ALA A 6 -12.63 17.17 3.16
C ALA A 6 -13.70 17.93 2.33
N GLN A 7 -13.54 17.98 1.00
CA GLN A 7 -14.50 18.64 0.10
C GLN A 7 -15.47 17.66 -0.56
N HIS A 8 -15.03 16.43 -0.83
CA HIS A 8 -15.86 15.42 -1.50
C HIS A 8 -15.34 14.01 -1.18
N ASP A 9 -16.05 13.30 -0.28
CA ASP A 9 -15.72 11.92 0.15
C ASP A 9 -16.91 10.97 -0.06
N PRO A 10 -17.33 10.73 -1.32
CA PRO A 10 -18.48 9.86 -1.61
C PRO A 10 -18.26 8.40 -1.18
N GLU A 11 -17.01 7.98 -0.98
CA GLU A 11 -16.60 6.64 -0.59
C GLU A 11 -16.31 6.51 0.93
N CYS A 12 -16.52 7.58 1.71
CA CYS A 12 -16.34 7.62 3.17
C CYS A 12 -14.95 7.12 3.66
N TRP A 13 -13.88 7.58 3.01
CA TRP A 13 -12.49 7.24 3.34
C TRP A 13 -11.97 7.93 4.60
N LEU A 14 -12.63 9.00 5.05
CA LEU A 14 -12.32 9.64 6.32
C LEU A 14 -12.70 8.73 7.50
N ALA A 15 -11.99 8.91 8.61
CA ALA A 15 -12.24 8.18 9.83
C ALA A 15 -13.55 8.64 10.49
N ASP A 16 -14.28 7.69 11.07
CA ASP A 16 -15.55 7.96 11.75
C ASP A 16 -15.34 8.62 13.13
N ASP A 17 -14.17 8.42 13.74
CA ASP A 17 -13.80 8.99 15.04
C ASP A 17 -12.29 9.32 15.15
N GLN A 18 -11.91 9.98 16.24
CA GLN A 18 -10.53 10.42 16.49
C GLN A 18 -9.55 9.24 16.67
N THR A 19 -10.01 8.10 17.21
CA THR A 19 -9.19 6.90 17.40
C THR A 19 -8.85 6.28 16.06
N ALA A 20 -9.84 6.09 15.19
CA ALA A 20 -9.67 5.63 13.83
C ALA A 20 -8.80 6.61 13.02
N ALA A 21 -8.98 7.92 13.20
CA ALA A 21 -8.15 8.94 12.54
C ALA A 21 -6.68 8.83 12.94
N THR A 22 -6.42 8.60 14.23
CA THR A 22 -5.07 8.45 14.78
C THR A 22 -4.41 7.17 14.28
N ALA A 23 -5.11 6.03 14.30
CA ALA A 23 -4.60 4.76 13.77
C ALA A 23 -4.28 4.85 12.26
N MET A 24 -5.14 5.53 11.51
CA MET A 24 -4.94 5.80 10.08
C MET A 24 -3.71 6.64 9.80
N MET A 25 -3.54 7.75 10.54
CA MET A 25 -2.34 8.58 10.41
C MET A 25 -1.08 7.82 10.80
N ALA A 26 -1.13 7.02 11.88
CA ALA A 26 0.01 6.22 12.32
C ALA A 26 0.47 5.21 11.27
N LEU A 27 -0.48 4.51 10.62
CA LEU A 27 -0.14 3.54 9.58
C LEU A 27 0.44 4.20 8.32
N ILE A 28 -0.12 5.35 7.92
CA ILE A 28 0.43 6.16 6.80
C ILE A 28 1.83 6.68 7.14
N HIS A 29 2.04 7.15 8.37
CA HIS A 29 3.34 7.62 8.82
C HIS A 29 4.38 6.49 8.83
N HIS A 30 4.00 5.30 9.28
CA HIS A 30 4.88 4.13 9.26
C HIS A 30 5.27 3.73 7.83
N ASN A 31 4.33 3.76 6.88
CA ASN A 31 4.64 3.60 5.46
C ASN A 31 5.68 4.63 4.99
N ASP A 32 5.46 5.90 5.32
CA ASP A 32 6.27 7.02 4.83
C ASP A 32 7.71 6.99 5.35
N GLU A 33 7.89 6.72 6.64
CA GLU A 33 9.21 6.75 7.27
C GLU A 33 9.95 5.42 7.19
N SER A 34 9.24 4.29 7.30
CA SER A 34 9.88 2.98 7.43
C SER A 34 9.86 2.17 6.14
N PHE A 35 8.80 2.27 5.33
CA PHE A 35 8.67 1.44 4.13
C PHE A 35 9.23 2.10 2.88
N LYS A 36 8.87 3.36 2.59
CA LYS A 36 9.32 4.06 1.36
C LYS A 36 10.84 4.06 1.18
N PRO A 37 11.67 4.38 2.20
CA PRO A 37 13.13 4.36 2.00
C PRO A 37 13.66 2.98 1.60
N LYS A 38 13.07 1.92 2.16
CA LYS A 38 13.46 0.53 1.87
C LYS A 38 12.96 0.07 0.51
N LEU A 39 11.76 0.50 0.13
CA LEU A 39 11.22 0.30 -1.21
C LEU A 39 12.12 0.95 -2.26
N ASP A 40 12.62 2.15 -2.02
CA ASP A 40 13.53 2.82 -2.96
C ASP A 40 14.88 2.10 -3.09
N LEU A 41 15.44 1.59 -1.97
CA LEU A 41 16.63 0.74 -2.02
C LEU A 41 16.40 -0.55 -2.83
N TYR A 42 15.24 -1.17 -2.67
CA TYR A 42 14.85 -2.36 -3.43
C TYR A 42 14.68 -2.05 -4.93
N LYS A 43 13.93 -1.00 -5.28
CA LYS A 43 13.69 -0.56 -6.67
C LYS A 43 14.97 -0.19 -7.41
N TYR A 44 15.93 0.39 -6.70
CA TYR A 44 17.17 0.89 -7.28
C TYR A 44 18.39 0.11 -6.79
N ALA A 45 18.24 -1.18 -6.47
CA ALA A 45 19.32 -2.02 -5.95
C ALA A 45 20.60 -1.98 -6.82
N VAL A 46 20.46 -1.85 -8.14
CA VAL A 46 21.59 -1.69 -9.08
C VAL A 46 22.44 -0.44 -8.77
N ARG A 47 21.86 0.62 -8.20
CA ARG A 47 22.57 1.84 -7.79
C ARG A 47 23.21 1.72 -6.41
N PHE A 48 22.87 0.67 -5.65
CA PHE A 48 23.37 0.39 -4.31
C PHE A 48 24.00 -1.01 -4.26
N PRO A 49 25.19 -1.20 -4.88
CA PRO A 49 25.81 -2.53 -5.02
C PRO A 49 26.37 -3.08 -3.70
N GLN A 50 26.15 -2.40 -2.57
CA GLN A 50 26.58 -2.87 -1.26
C GLN A 50 25.87 -4.16 -0.85
N HIS A 51 24.62 -4.36 -1.29
CA HIS A 51 23.84 -5.56 -1.03
C HIS A 51 23.03 -5.99 -2.25
N SER A 52 22.53 -7.24 -2.24
CA SER A 52 21.68 -7.75 -3.30
C SER A 52 20.28 -7.13 -3.26
N GLU A 53 19.58 -7.18 -4.38
CA GLU A 53 18.14 -6.86 -4.47
C GLU A 53 17.33 -7.65 -3.43
N THR A 54 17.62 -8.94 -3.26
CA THR A 54 16.95 -9.82 -2.29
C THR A 54 17.16 -9.38 -0.85
N TYR A 55 18.32 -8.81 -0.51
CA TYR A 55 18.58 -8.24 0.81
C TYR A 55 17.71 -7.02 1.05
N TYR A 56 17.66 -6.08 0.09
CA TYR A 56 16.83 -4.88 0.22
C TYR A 56 15.33 -5.21 0.27
N ARG A 57 14.89 -6.21 -0.50
CA ARG A 57 13.53 -6.76 -0.40
C ARG A 57 13.23 -7.23 1.03
N GLY A 58 14.12 -8.02 1.61
CA GLY A 58 13.99 -8.53 2.99
C GLY A 58 13.88 -7.43 4.04
N GLN A 59 14.46 -6.25 3.81
CA GLN A 59 14.32 -5.10 4.72
C GLN A 59 12.90 -4.54 4.73
N ALA A 60 12.20 -4.60 3.60
CA ALA A 60 10.85 -4.10 3.40
C ALA A 60 9.76 -5.13 3.81
N GLU A 61 10.09 -6.43 3.81
CA GLU A 61 9.20 -7.53 4.18
C GLU A 61 8.49 -7.42 5.56
N PRO A 62 9.09 -6.83 6.62
CA PRO A 62 8.39 -6.63 7.89
C PRO A 62 7.12 -5.78 7.76
N PHE A 63 7.14 -4.76 6.90
CA PHE A 63 5.97 -3.93 6.64
C PHE A 63 4.90 -4.71 5.87
N LEU A 64 5.30 -5.49 4.86
CA LEU A 64 4.38 -6.39 4.14
C LEU A 64 3.73 -7.41 5.08
N ALA A 65 4.49 -7.93 6.05
CA ALA A 65 3.97 -8.83 7.05
C ALA A 65 2.91 -8.17 7.95
N ASP A 66 3.17 -6.95 8.44
CA ASP A 66 2.20 -6.18 9.23
C ASP A 66 0.90 -5.94 8.44
N LEU A 67 1.00 -5.49 7.19
CA LEU A 67 -0.18 -5.29 6.34
C LEU A 67 -0.95 -6.60 6.13
N ASN A 68 -0.25 -7.70 5.81
CA ASN A 68 -0.89 -8.99 5.57
C ASN A 68 -1.63 -9.51 6.83
N VAL A 69 -1.10 -9.24 8.03
CA VAL A 69 -1.78 -9.57 9.29
C VAL A 69 -3.04 -8.72 9.46
N ARG A 70 -2.96 -7.41 9.24
CA ARG A 70 -4.14 -6.52 9.32
C ARG A 70 -5.24 -6.96 8.36
N LEU A 71 -4.87 -7.26 7.12
CA LEU A 71 -5.77 -7.71 6.07
C LEU A 71 -6.37 -9.09 6.33
N SER A 72 -5.74 -9.93 7.15
CA SER A 72 -6.26 -11.27 7.46
C SER A 72 -7.57 -11.27 8.25
N ASN A 73 -7.95 -10.14 8.85
CA ASN A 73 -9.20 -10.03 9.58
C ASN A 73 -10.39 -9.88 8.61
N ASP A 74 -10.49 -8.72 7.96
CA ASP A 74 -11.66 -8.36 7.14
C ASP A 74 -11.29 -7.98 5.69
N GLY A 75 -10.03 -8.16 5.27
CA GLY A 75 -9.56 -7.76 3.94
C GLY A 75 -9.28 -6.26 3.77
N TYR A 76 -9.28 -5.50 4.86
CA TYR A 76 -9.03 -4.06 4.89
C TYR A 76 -7.98 -3.70 5.95
N LEU A 77 -7.28 -2.57 5.77
CA LEU A 77 -6.14 -2.26 6.65
C LEU A 77 -6.52 -1.84 8.07
N LEU A 78 -7.68 -1.21 8.27
CA LEU A 78 -8.05 -0.59 9.56
C LEU A 78 -9.52 -0.69 9.95
N ALA A 79 -10.44 -0.68 8.98
CA ALA A 79 -11.88 -0.72 9.21
C ALA A 79 -12.52 -1.72 8.24
N SER A 80 -13.78 -2.10 8.42
CA SER A 80 -14.49 -3.03 7.52
C SER A 80 -14.86 -2.43 6.14
N ARG A 81 -14.07 -1.46 5.67
CA ARG A 81 -14.15 -0.77 4.37
C ARG A 81 -12.80 -0.18 4.01
N TYR A 82 -12.60 0.19 2.74
CA TYR A 82 -11.42 0.96 2.35
C TYR A 82 -11.40 2.32 3.02
N THR A 83 -10.21 2.71 3.47
CA THR A 83 -9.96 3.99 4.12
C THR A 83 -8.89 4.76 3.37
N ARG A 84 -8.64 6.01 3.79
CA ARG A 84 -7.51 6.78 3.28
C ARG A 84 -6.16 6.07 3.49
N ALA A 85 -6.00 5.22 4.51
CA ALA A 85 -4.76 4.44 4.67
C ALA A 85 -4.56 3.46 3.51
N ASP A 86 -5.61 2.76 3.09
CA ASP A 86 -5.56 1.84 1.95
C ASP A 86 -5.12 2.57 0.69
N MET A 87 -5.76 3.70 0.38
CA MET A 87 -5.46 4.50 -0.81
C MET A 87 -4.08 5.17 -0.77
N ALA A 88 -3.59 5.53 0.42
CA ALA A 88 -2.27 6.11 0.59
C ALA A 88 -1.14 5.08 0.45
N ILE A 89 -1.37 3.83 0.89
CA ILE A 89 -0.37 2.75 0.91
C ILE A 89 -0.35 1.98 -0.40
N PHE A 90 -1.50 1.82 -1.05
CA PHE A 90 -1.68 1.08 -2.29
C PHE A 90 -0.64 1.39 -3.39
N PRO A 91 -0.33 2.66 -3.72
CA PRO A 91 0.65 2.95 -4.77
C PRO A 91 2.05 2.40 -4.46
N PHE A 92 2.43 2.32 -3.19
CA PHE A 92 3.75 1.86 -2.77
C PHE A 92 3.85 0.33 -2.78
N ILE A 93 2.77 -0.36 -2.38
CA ILE A 93 2.71 -1.83 -2.50
C ILE A 93 2.66 -2.24 -3.98
N ARG A 94 1.93 -1.51 -4.83
CA ARG A 94 1.96 -1.73 -6.28
C ARG A 94 3.37 -1.53 -6.85
N GLN A 95 4.09 -0.49 -6.43
CA GLN A 95 5.48 -0.28 -6.83
C GLN A 95 6.40 -1.41 -6.37
N PHE A 96 6.22 -1.90 -5.15
CA PHE A 96 6.98 -3.05 -4.62
C PHE A 96 6.76 -4.31 -5.47
N CYS A 97 5.49 -4.64 -5.73
CA CYS A 97 5.12 -5.77 -6.58
C CYS A 97 5.76 -5.66 -7.98
N ASN A 98 5.73 -4.48 -8.58
CA ASN A 98 6.27 -4.25 -9.92
C ASN A 98 7.80 -4.43 -10.05
N VAL A 99 8.57 -4.45 -8.95
CA VAL A 99 10.01 -4.77 -9.03
C VAL A 99 10.22 -6.25 -9.36
N ASN A 100 9.46 -7.13 -8.72
CA ASN A 100 9.53 -8.58 -8.96
C ASN A 100 8.15 -9.21 -8.72
N PRO A 101 7.27 -9.20 -9.74
CA PRO A 101 5.91 -9.71 -9.62
C PRO A 101 5.88 -11.20 -9.28
N ASP A 102 6.71 -12.00 -9.94
CA ASP A 102 6.76 -13.46 -9.75
C ASP A 102 7.03 -13.82 -8.29
N TRP A 103 8.00 -13.15 -7.66
CA TRP A 103 8.26 -13.35 -6.23
C TRP A 103 7.08 -12.90 -5.36
N PHE A 104 6.48 -11.74 -5.67
CA PHE A 104 5.40 -11.18 -4.86
C PHE A 104 4.18 -12.12 -4.85
N TYR A 105 3.76 -12.61 -6.00
CA TYR A 105 2.63 -13.52 -6.14
C TYR A 105 2.92 -14.94 -5.61
N ALA A 106 4.19 -15.36 -5.59
CA ALA A 106 4.61 -16.61 -4.95
C ALA A 106 4.83 -16.48 -3.43
N SER A 107 4.71 -15.28 -2.86
CA SER A 107 5.03 -15.02 -1.45
C SER A 107 3.96 -15.56 -0.48
N LYS A 108 4.30 -15.57 0.81
CA LYS A 108 3.36 -15.92 1.89
C LYS A 108 2.27 -14.87 2.15
N TYR A 109 2.31 -13.70 1.50
CA TYR A 109 1.46 -12.55 1.81
C TYR A 109 0.11 -12.61 1.07
N GLN A 110 -0.62 -13.71 1.25
CA GLN A 110 -1.82 -14.02 0.48
C GLN A 110 -2.94 -12.97 0.63
N HIS A 111 -3.18 -12.45 1.83
CA HIS A 111 -4.19 -11.40 2.05
C HIS A 111 -3.76 -10.07 1.41
N LEU A 112 -2.47 -9.76 1.44
CA LEU A 112 -1.93 -8.57 0.79
C LEU A 112 -2.04 -8.65 -0.73
N ILE A 113 -1.80 -9.82 -1.31
CA ILE A 113 -1.98 -10.08 -2.74
C ILE A 113 -3.46 -9.86 -3.12
N GLN A 114 -4.39 -10.48 -2.39
CA GLN A 114 -5.84 -10.33 -2.64
C GLN A 114 -6.29 -8.87 -2.55
N TRP A 115 -5.82 -8.14 -1.54
CA TRP A 115 -6.11 -6.71 -1.37
C TRP A 115 -5.56 -5.87 -2.53
N LEU A 116 -4.32 -6.14 -2.97
CA LEU A 116 -3.70 -5.45 -4.10
C LEU A 116 -4.48 -5.70 -5.40
N ASP A 117 -4.80 -6.97 -5.69
CA ASP A 117 -5.53 -7.36 -6.90
C ASP A 117 -6.95 -6.79 -6.91
N GLY A 118 -7.63 -6.78 -5.76
CA GLY A 118 -8.95 -6.17 -5.61
C GLY A 118 -8.94 -4.67 -5.91
N LEU A 119 -7.92 -3.94 -5.46
CA LEU A 119 -7.76 -2.52 -5.76
C LEU A 119 -7.40 -2.28 -7.23
N ILE A 120 -6.50 -3.07 -7.81
CA ILE A 120 -6.13 -2.98 -9.23
C ILE A 120 -7.33 -3.29 -10.13
N GLY A 121 -8.16 -4.28 -9.78
CA GLY A 121 -9.36 -4.64 -10.54
C GLY A 121 -10.56 -3.71 -10.31
N SER A 122 -10.47 -2.75 -9.39
CA SER A 122 -11.59 -1.87 -9.06
C SER A 122 -11.93 -0.88 -10.18
N ALA A 123 -13.22 -0.59 -10.36
CA ALA A 123 -13.68 0.40 -11.34
C ALA A 123 -13.09 1.80 -11.07
N LEU A 124 -12.86 2.14 -9.81
CA LEU A 124 -12.20 3.38 -9.40
C LEU A 124 -10.77 3.45 -9.95
N PHE A 125 -9.99 2.40 -9.77
CA PHE A 125 -8.62 2.34 -10.29
C PHE A 125 -8.59 2.45 -11.82
N HIS A 126 -9.47 1.71 -12.50
CA HIS A 126 -9.58 1.76 -13.95
C HIS A 126 -9.90 3.18 -14.45
N ARG A 127 -10.78 3.91 -13.74
CA ARG A 127 -11.14 5.29 -14.07
C ARG A 127 -9.97 6.26 -13.86
N VAL A 128 -9.19 6.10 -12.78
CA VAL A 128 -8.04 6.98 -12.50
C VAL A 128 -6.85 6.70 -13.43
N MET A 129 -6.68 5.45 -13.85
CA MET A 129 -5.60 5.04 -14.77
C MET A 129 -5.93 5.28 -16.25
N GLN A 130 -7.18 5.63 -16.59
CA GLN A 130 -7.52 6.18 -17.91
C GLN A 130 -6.80 7.52 -18.04
N LYS A 131 -5.66 7.47 -18.73
CA LYS A 131 -4.89 8.66 -19.12
C LYS A 131 -5.81 9.52 -19.98
N SER A 132 -6.11 10.75 -19.54
CA SER A 132 -6.77 11.73 -20.39
C SER A 132 -5.95 11.85 -21.68
N ALA A 133 -6.56 11.48 -22.80
CA ALA A 133 -6.02 11.80 -24.10
C ALA A 133 -6.32 13.29 -24.33
N ASP A 134 -5.37 14.15 -23.92
CA ASP A 134 -5.31 15.56 -24.33
C ASP A 134 -4.10 15.75 -25.25
#